data_AF-A0A348MTA5-F1
#
_entry.id   AF-A0A348MTA5-F1
#
_cell.length_a   1.000
_cell.length_b   1.000
_cell.length_c   1.000
_cell.angle_alpha   90.00
_cell.angle_beta   90.00
_cell.angle_gamma   90.00
#
_symmetry.space_group_name_H-M   'P 1'
#
loop_
_entity.id
_entity.type
_entity.pdbx_description
1 polymer ?
#
loop_
_entity_poly.entity_id
_entity_poly.type
_entity_poly.pdbx_seq_one_letter_code
_entity_poly.pdbx_strand_id
1 'polypeptide(L)'
;MNGEIPSNDKIEQVKAFLLKLQDNICQTLELSDGKARFIEDNWEREQGGGGRTRVMTNGAVIEQGGVNFSHVYGEQMPASATAARPELAGRRFQAMGVSL
;
A
#
# COMPACT_ATOMS: atom_id res chain seq x y z
N MET A 1 -23.17 14.66 2.20
CA MET A 1 -21.81 15.01 2.65
C MET A 1 -21.01 15.37 1.41
N ASN A 2 -20.68 16.65 1.23
CA ASN A 2 -19.82 17.09 0.13
C ASN A 2 -18.38 16.75 0.52
N GLY A 3 -17.93 15.55 0.16
CA GLY A 3 -16.53 15.15 0.36
C GLY A 3 -15.66 15.96 -0.61
N GLU A 4 -14.98 16.98 -0.09
CA GLU A 4 -13.90 17.64 -0.82
C GLU A 4 -12.89 16.59 -1.28
N ILE A 5 -12.55 16.61 -2.56
CA ILE A 5 -11.45 15.82 -3.10
C ILE A 5 -10.18 16.32 -2.38
N PRO A 6 -9.44 15.45 -1.68
CA PRO A 6 -8.20 15.87 -1.02
C PRO A 6 -7.28 16.54 -2.05
N SER A 7 -6.69 17.69 -1.68
CA SER A 7 -5.67 18.30 -2.53
C SER A 7 -4.52 17.32 -2.75
N ASN A 8 -3.82 17.48 -3.87
CA ASN A 8 -2.68 16.63 -4.20
C ASN A 8 -1.64 16.60 -3.07
N ASP A 9 -1.46 17.72 -2.37
CA ASP A 9 -0.57 17.83 -1.21
C ASP A 9 -0.96 16.91 -0.05
N LYS A 10 -2.26 16.75 0.23
CA LYS A 10 -2.73 15.86 1.30
C LYS A 10 -2.51 14.39 0.93
N ILE A 11 -2.70 14.05 -0.34
CA ILE A 11 -2.46 12.70 -0.88
C ILE A 11 -0.98 12.34 -0.73
N GLU A 12 -0.09 13.23 -1.15
CA GLU A 12 1.36 13.00 -1.04
C GLU A 12 1.84 12.92 0.42
N GLN A 13 1.24 13.69 1.35
CA GLN A 13 1.54 13.57 2.78
C GLN A 13 1.17 12.19 3.34
N VAL A 14 0.00 11.65 2.98
CA VAL A 14 -0.42 10.30 3.41
C VAL A 14 0.49 9.25 2.78
N LYS A 15 0.84 9.39 1.50
CA LYS A 15 1.79 8.49 0.83
C LYS A 15 3.16 8.47 1.52
N ALA A 16 3.72 9.64 1.82
CA ALA A 16 4.99 9.76 2.51
C ALA A 16 4.94 9.12 3.92
N PHE A 17 3.84 9.35 4.65
CA PHE A 17 3.60 8.71 5.94
C PHE A 17 3.56 7.17 5.82
N LEU A 18 2.83 6.63 4.85
CA LEU A 18 2.68 5.17 4.66
C LEU A 18 3.99 4.50 4.23
N LEU A 19 4.78 5.14 3.37
CA LEU A 19 6.11 4.65 3.00
C LEU A 19 7.04 4.60 4.21
N LYS A 20 7.07 5.66 5.02
CA LYS A 20 7.85 5.71 6.25
C LYS A 20 7.36 4.68 7.28
N LEU A 21 6.05 4.44 7.35
CA LEU A 21 5.47 3.42 8.21
C LEU A 21 5.97 2.02 7.81
N GLN A 22 5.95 1.68 6.52
CA GLN A 22 6.49 0.41 6.04
C GLN A 22 7.99 0.28 6.38
N ASP A 23 8.78 1.33 6.20
CA ASP A 23 10.21 1.33 6.56
C ASP A 23 10.41 1.04 8.06
N ASN A 24 9.67 1.73 8.92
CA ASN A 24 9.77 1.55 10.37
C ASN A 24 9.36 0.13 10.82
N ILE A 25 8.28 -0.41 10.25
CA ILE A 25 7.80 -1.75 10.58
C ILE A 25 8.84 -2.79 10.17
N CYS A 26 9.32 -2.75 8.92
CA CYS A 26 10.35 -3.67 8.43
C CYS A 26 11.59 -3.62 9.31
N GLN A 27 12.14 -2.43 9.57
CA GLN A 27 13.34 -2.28 10.39
C GLN A 27 13.14 -2.86 11.81
N THR A 28 11.99 -2.61 12.42
CA THR A 28 11.70 -3.11 13.78
C THR A 28 11.60 -4.63 13.82
N LEU A 29 10.96 -5.23 12.80
CA LEU A 29 10.84 -6.68 12.68
C LEU A 29 12.19 -7.35 12.39
N GLU A 30 13.04 -6.75 11.54
CA GLU A 30 14.40 -7.23 11.29
C GLU A 30 15.28 -7.19 12.54
N LEU A 31 15.19 -6.11 13.32
CA LEU A 31 15.90 -6.00 14.61
C LEU A 31 15.42 -7.07 15.60
N SER A 32 14.13 -7.38 15.60
CA SER A 32 13.55 -8.41 16.48
C SER A 32 13.91 -9.83 16.02
N ASP A 33 13.99 -10.06 14.71
CA ASP A 33 14.38 -11.35 14.14
C ASP A 33 15.89 -11.61 14.28
N GLY A 34 16.72 -10.59 14.04
CA GLY A 34 18.18 -10.65 14.19
C GLY A 34 18.92 -11.51 13.14
N LYS A 35 18.22 -12.19 12.22
CA LYS A 35 18.81 -13.05 11.20
C LYS A 35 18.39 -12.68 9.78
N ALA A 36 17.10 -12.75 9.47
CA ALA A 36 16.59 -12.48 8.14
C ALA A 36 16.33 -10.99 7.91
N ARG A 37 16.23 -10.60 6.63
CA ARG A 37 15.91 -9.23 6.20
C ARG A 37 14.80 -9.25 5.16
N PHE A 38 14.04 -8.17 5.08
CA PHE A 38 13.07 -7.96 4.03
C PHE A 38 13.77 -7.75 2.69
N ILE A 39 13.29 -8.46 1.67
CA ILE A 39 13.64 -8.23 0.27
C ILE A 39 12.54 -7.38 -0.33
N GLU A 40 12.95 -6.29 -0.97
CA GLU A 40 12.07 -5.33 -1.60
C GLU A 40 11.87 -5.64 -3.09
N ASP A 41 10.62 -5.55 -3.53
CA ASP A 41 10.23 -5.60 -4.92
C ASP A 41 9.31 -4.41 -5.24
N ASN A 42 9.77 -3.53 -6.12
CA ASN A 42 9.01 -2.38 -6.59
C ASN A 42 8.34 -2.74 -7.91
N TRP A 43 7.06 -2.45 -8.01
CA TRP A 43 6.28 -2.77 -9.19
C TRP A 43 5.35 -1.63 -9.57
N GLU A 44 5.05 -1.57 -10.85
CA GLU A 44 4.10 -0.63 -11.43
C GLU A 44 2.90 -1.38 -11.98
N ARG A 45 1.74 -0.74 -11.95
CA ARG A 45 0.50 -1.28 -12.52
C ARG A 45 0.24 -0.60 -13.85
N GLU A 46 0.06 -1.37 -14.92
CA GLU A 46 -0.25 -0.82 -16.26
C GLU A 46 -1.42 0.17 -16.26
N GLN A 47 -2.41 -0.06 -15.40
CA GLN A 47 -3.60 0.78 -15.27
C GLN A 47 -3.42 2.03 -14.40
N GLY A 48 -2.25 2.22 -13.80
CA GLY A 48 -1.92 3.37 -12.95
C GLY A 48 -1.50 3.00 -11.52
N GLY A 49 -0.41 3.61 -11.07
CA GLY A 49 0.16 3.45 -9.74
C GLY A 49 1.07 2.23 -9.65
N GLY A 50 1.17 1.67 -8.45
CA GLY A 50 2.09 0.56 -8.18
C GLY A 50 2.22 0.28 -6.69
N GLY A 51 3.34 -0.31 -6.31
CA GLY A 51 3.62 -0.62 -4.92
C GLY A 51 5.05 -1.04 -4.64
N ARG A 52 5.30 -1.24 -3.36
CA ARG A 52 6.56 -1.71 -2.80
C ARG A 52 6.23 -2.91 -1.92
N THR A 53 6.45 -4.09 -2.46
CA THR A 53 6.30 -5.36 -1.73
C THR A 53 7.58 -5.59 -0.94
N ARG A 54 7.46 -5.97 0.33
CA ARG A 54 8.61 -6.41 1.13
C ARG A 54 8.30 -7.73 1.78
N VAL A 55 9.12 -8.74 1.50
CA VAL A 55 8.95 -10.09 2.04
C VAL A 55 10.23 -10.53 2.75
N MET A 56 10.08 -11.11 3.93
CA MET A 56 11.14 -11.76 4.69
C MET A 56 10.77 -13.23 4.88
N THR A 57 11.74 -14.12 4.75
CA THR A 57 11.57 -15.56 4.95
C THR A 57 12.77 -16.16 5.66
N ASN A 58 12.58 -17.33 6.28
CA ASN A 58 13.64 -18.11 6.94
C ASN A 58 14.34 -17.37 8.09
N GLY A 59 13.58 -16.51 8.79
CA GLY A 59 14.02 -15.79 9.98
C GLY A 59 14.28 -16.70 11.17
N ALA A 60 14.89 -16.13 12.21
CA ALA A 60 15.08 -16.84 13.48
C ALA A 60 13.84 -16.81 14.37
N VAL A 61 13.01 -15.76 14.23
CA VAL A 61 11.78 -15.54 14.99
C VAL A 61 10.57 -15.52 14.05
N ILE A 62 10.70 -14.83 12.91
CA ILE A 62 9.63 -14.70 11.92
C ILE A 62 9.93 -15.68 10.78
N GLU A 63 9.17 -16.77 10.72
CA GLU A 63 9.31 -17.79 9.66
C GLU A 63 9.10 -17.17 8.27
N GLN A 64 8.03 -16.39 8.11
CA GLN A 64 7.72 -15.61 6.91
C GLN A 64 6.89 -14.37 7.29
N GLY A 65 7.21 -13.23 6.68
CA GLY A 65 6.49 -11.98 6.89
C GLY A 65 6.43 -11.13 5.63
N GLY A 66 5.34 -10.38 5.45
CA GLY A 66 5.16 -9.43 4.36
C GLY A 66 4.70 -8.08 4.91
N VAL A 67 5.27 -6.99 4.41
CA VAL A 67 4.80 -5.63 4.72
C VAL A 67 4.74 -4.88 3.39
N ASN A 68 3.54 -4.70 2.86
CA ASN A 68 3.34 -4.26 1.48
C ASN A 68 2.69 -2.88 1.45
N PHE A 69 3.34 -1.96 0.75
CA PHE A 69 2.76 -0.68 0.40
C PHE A 69 2.20 -0.73 -1.02
N SER A 70 1.04 -0.11 -1.24
CA SER A 70 0.55 0.18 -2.58
C SER A 70 -0.07 1.57 -2.64
N HIS A 71 0.03 2.21 -3.80
CA HIS A 71 -0.77 3.36 -4.22
C HIS A 71 -1.18 3.12 -5.65
N VAL A 72 -2.43 2.69 -5.84
CA VAL A 72 -3.00 2.38 -7.15
C VAL A 72 -4.10 3.38 -7.47
N TYR A 73 -4.26 3.67 -8.75
CA TYR A 73 -5.30 4.57 -9.23
C TYR A 73 -5.78 4.14 -10.60
N GLY A 74 -6.94 4.65 -11.01
CA GLY A 74 -7.51 4.32 -12.30
C GLY A 74 -8.76 5.14 -12.63
N GLU A 75 -9.16 5.03 -13.88
CA GLU A 75 -10.26 5.83 -14.43
C GLU A 75 -11.65 5.38 -13.94
N GLN A 76 -11.77 4.14 -13.46
CA GLN A 76 -13.06 3.54 -13.08
C GLN A 76 -12.93 2.71 -11.80
N MET A 77 -13.88 2.89 -10.87
CA MET A 77 -14.00 2.10 -9.66
C MET A 77 -14.14 0.61 -9.96
N PRO A 78 -13.47 -0.28 -9.18
CA PRO A 78 -13.62 -1.73 -9.33
C PRO A 78 -15.05 -2.19 -9.09
N ALA A 79 -15.46 -3.26 -9.78
CA ALA A 79 -16.80 -3.86 -9.64
C ALA A 79 -17.14 -4.24 -8.19
N SER A 80 -16.14 -4.67 -7.40
CA SER A 80 -16.32 -4.97 -5.97
C SER A 80 -16.74 -3.75 -5.14
N ALA A 81 -16.27 -2.55 -5.50
CA ALA A 81 -16.62 -1.32 -4.79
C ALA A 81 -17.95 -0.72 -5.26
N THR A 82 -18.31 -0.92 -6.54
CA THR A 82 -19.57 -0.42 -7.11
C THR A 82 -20.76 -1.34 -6.81
N ALA A 83 -20.54 -2.62 -6.52
CA ALA A 83 -21.61 -3.56 -6.15
C ALA A 83 -22.43 -3.08 -4.93
N ALA A 84 -21.76 -2.53 -3.91
CA ALA A 84 -22.41 -1.99 -2.72
C ALA A 84 -22.77 -0.50 -2.84
N ARG A 85 -22.26 0.18 -3.87
CA ARG A 85 -22.39 1.63 -4.10
C ARG A 85 -22.46 1.95 -5.60
N PRO A 86 -23.60 1.66 -6.26
CA PRO A 86 -23.74 1.80 -7.72
C PRO A 86 -23.45 3.21 -8.23
N GLU A 87 -23.66 4.23 -7.40
CA GLU A 87 -23.37 5.64 -7.70
C GLU A 87 -21.87 5.94 -7.92
N LEU A 88 -20.99 5.01 -7.55
CA LEU A 88 -19.55 5.12 -7.77
C LEU A 88 -19.10 4.59 -9.13
N ALA A 89 -20.00 3.98 -9.91
CA ALA A 89 -19.68 3.48 -11.25
C ALA A 89 -19.17 4.62 -12.15
N GLY A 90 -18.10 4.34 -12.91
CA GLY A 90 -17.47 5.30 -13.80
C GLY A 90 -16.69 6.44 -13.12
N ARG A 91 -16.58 6.44 -11.79
CA ARG A 91 -15.77 7.43 -11.07
C ARG A 91 -14.29 7.01 -11.07
N ARG A 92 -13.41 8.01 -11.24
CA ARG A 92 -11.97 7.86 -11.02
C ARG A 92 -11.69 7.56 -9.55
N PHE A 93 -10.64 6.79 -9.30
CA PHE A 93 -10.27 6.39 -7.94
C PHE A 93 -8.77 6.40 -7.73
N GLN A 94 -8.41 6.48 -6.46
CA GLN A 94 -7.10 6.10 -5.96
C GLN A 94 -7.26 5.42 -4.61
N ALA A 95 -6.41 4.43 -4.34
CA ALA A 95 -6.33 3.74 -3.08
C ALA A 95 -4.86 3.59 -2.70
N MET A 96 -4.53 3.90 -1.45
CA MET A 96 -3.19 3.68 -0.92
C MET A 96 -3.26 3.12 0.49
N GLY A 97 -2.28 2.31 0.87
CA GLY A 97 -2.22 1.69 2.18
C GLY A 97 -0.98 0.85 2.40
N VAL A 98 -0.79 0.46 3.66
CA VAL A 98 0.13 -0.60 4.08
C VAL A 98 -0.69 -1.78 4.55
N SER A 99 -0.34 -2.99 4.11
CA SER A 99 -0.91 -4.26 4.57
C SER A 99 0.21 -5.17 5.07
N LEU A 100 -0.02 -5.87 6.17
CA LEU A 100 0.90 -6.82 6.80
C LEU A 100 0.14 -7.98 7.43
#